data_AF-A0AAN8K7D5-F1
#
_entry.id   AF-A0AAN8K7D5-F1
#
_cell.length_a   1.000
_cell.length_b   1.000
_cell.length_c   1.000
_cell.angle_alpha   90.00
_cell.angle_beta   90.00
_cell.angle_gamma   90.00
#
_symmetry.space_group_name_H-M   'P 1'
#
loop_
_entity.id
_entity.type
_entity.pdbx_description
1 polymer ?
#
loop_
_entity_poly.entity_id
_entity_poly.type
_entity_poly.pdbx_seq_one_letter_code
_entity_poly.pdbx_strand_id
1 'polypeptide(L)'
;MVLVGKTGAGKSSLGNSLLDKKVFESNTFGISSTNTCELGERHLQDGSKLVVVDTPGIFDTRNNITETSKEVVRCIGLSSPGPHAFVFVLKIGRFTQEEMDTIQHLKDLFGDAVVNHVIVVFTGEDSLDYEGSTIHQHIENSSEQLISLIHQCKGRVASINNRAQSINLQVDVAAILKLVRQTIDTNNRAHYTEEMFNKANEAMQSKIRQQEEEKMKAEQEILRREQALEERAKEIEAEMEKGRQLERENELRRQEIEQRKREQAAHVHRHHRRHRRHRQQCVLQ
;
A
#
# COMPACT_ATOMS: atom_id res chain seq x y z
N MET A 1 11.42 23.88 -10.66
CA MET A 1 10.49 23.30 -9.67
C MET A 1 9.66 22.24 -10.35
N VAL A 2 9.16 21.26 -9.60
CA VAL A 2 8.32 20.17 -10.10
C VAL A 2 6.99 20.22 -9.37
N LEU A 3 5.86 20.21 -10.10
CA LEU A 3 4.51 20.26 -9.53
C LEU A 3 4.01 18.84 -9.30
N VAL A 4 3.69 18.47 -8.07
CA VAL A 4 3.22 17.12 -7.71
C VAL A 4 1.86 17.19 -7.05
N GLY A 5 1.05 16.14 -7.18
CA GLY A 5 -0.32 16.12 -6.64
C GLY A 5 -1.27 15.27 -7.47
N LYS A 6 -2.44 14.98 -6.89
CA LYS A 6 -3.47 14.16 -7.55
C LYS A 6 -4.00 14.78 -8.84
N THR A 7 -4.66 13.96 -9.66
CA THR A 7 -5.38 14.44 -10.85
C THR A 7 -6.46 15.44 -10.45
N GLY A 8 -6.58 16.55 -11.19
CA GLY A 8 -7.59 17.58 -10.90
C GLY A 8 -7.26 18.52 -9.73
N ALA A 9 -6.10 18.38 -9.07
CA ALA A 9 -5.64 19.32 -8.03
C ALA A 9 -5.28 20.72 -8.55
N GLY A 10 -5.23 20.91 -9.88
CA GLY A 10 -4.93 22.20 -10.51
C GLY A 10 -3.44 22.45 -10.79
N LYS A 11 -2.62 21.39 -10.90
CA LYS A 11 -1.17 21.48 -11.22
C LYS A 11 -0.90 22.27 -12.50
N SER A 12 -1.50 21.86 -13.62
CA SER A 12 -1.32 22.50 -14.93
C SER A 12 -1.78 23.96 -14.93
N SER A 13 -2.90 24.26 -14.26
CA SER A 13 -3.38 25.65 -14.09
C SER A 13 -2.40 26.48 -13.26
N LEU A 14 -1.92 25.96 -12.12
CA LEU A 14 -0.89 26.63 -11.32
C LEU A 14 0.40 26.85 -12.13
N GLY A 15 0.84 25.86 -12.90
CA GLY A 15 2.00 25.97 -13.76
C GLY A 15 1.86 27.07 -14.80
N ASN A 16 0.69 27.19 -15.42
CA ASN A 16 0.38 28.29 -16.34
C ASN A 16 0.39 29.66 -15.63
N SER A 17 -0.15 29.74 -14.42
CA SER A 17 -0.13 30.97 -13.60
C SER A 17 1.31 31.39 -13.27
N LEU A 18 2.15 30.45 -12.83
CA LEU A 18 3.56 30.69 -12.51
C LEU A 18 4.35 31.14 -13.76
N LEU A 19 4.06 30.54 -14.91
CA LEU A 19 4.71 30.86 -16.18
C LEU A 19 4.13 32.09 -16.88
N ASP A 20 3.01 32.64 -16.39
CA ASP A 20 2.28 33.78 -16.99
C ASP A 20 1.99 33.57 -18.48
N LYS A 21 1.72 32.31 -18.86
CA LYS A 21 1.33 31.89 -20.22
C LYS A 21 0.72 30.49 -20.17
N LYS A 22 -0.10 30.16 -21.17
CA LYS A 22 -0.67 28.81 -21.32
C LYS A 22 0.36 27.88 -21.98
N VAL A 23 1.10 27.13 -21.18
CA VAL A 23 2.03 26.07 -21.62
C VAL A 23 1.39 24.70 -21.49
N PHE A 24 0.77 24.44 -20.34
CA PHE A 24 0.23 23.14 -19.97
C PHE A 24 -1.25 23.06 -20.32
N GLU A 25 -1.69 21.95 -20.89
CA GLU A 25 -3.11 21.73 -21.13
C GLU A 25 -3.85 21.59 -19.80
N SER A 26 -4.71 22.55 -19.49
CA SER A 26 -5.59 22.51 -18.31
C SER A 26 -7.04 22.53 -18.74
N ASN A 27 -7.77 21.42 -18.53
CA ASN A 27 -9.21 21.38 -18.73
C ASN A 27 -9.95 20.95 -17.45
N THR A 28 -11.26 21.19 -17.42
CA THR A 28 -12.15 20.86 -16.29
C THR A 28 -12.78 19.48 -16.41
N PHE A 29 -12.38 18.68 -17.41
CA PHE A 29 -12.97 17.37 -17.65
C PHE A 29 -12.38 16.34 -16.68
N GLY A 30 -13.17 15.36 -16.23
CA GLY A 30 -12.75 14.33 -15.27
C GLY A 30 -11.75 13.28 -15.82
N ILE A 31 -11.08 13.58 -16.93
CA ILE A 31 -10.09 12.74 -17.59
C ILE A 31 -8.75 13.48 -17.50
N SER A 32 -7.74 12.84 -16.90
CA SER A 32 -6.38 13.39 -16.92
C SER A 32 -5.95 13.62 -18.36
N SER A 33 -5.63 14.87 -18.71
CA SER A 33 -5.15 15.21 -20.05
C SER A 33 -3.62 15.09 -20.15
N THR A 34 -2.94 15.23 -19.01
CA THR A 34 -1.50 15.11 -18.90
C THR A 34 -1.13 13.64 -18.65
N ASN A 35 -0.71 12.94 -19.71
CA ASN A 35 -0.20 11.56 -19.63
C ASN A 35 1.32 11.50 -19.50
N THR A 36 2.02 12.61 -19.74
CA THR A 36 3.48 12.72 -19.68
C THR A 36 3.91 14.03 -19.04
N CYS A 37 5.13 14.09 -18.50
CA CYS A 37 5.72 15.32 -17.98
C CYS A 37 5.78 16.40 -19.08
N GLU A 38 5.38 17.62 -18.74
CA GLU A 38 5.51 18.79 -19.60
C GLU A 38 6.42 19.83 -18.92
N LEU A 39 7.25 20.51 -19.70
CA LEU A 39 8.17 21.53 -19.20
C LEU A 39 7.84 22.89 -19.81
N GLY A 40 7.77 23.90 -18.95
CA GLY A 40 7.66 25.29 -19.35
C GLY A 40 8.67 26.17 -18.62
N GLU A 41 9.13 27.22 -19.30
CA GLU A 41 10.09 28.16 -18.73
C GLU A 41 9.79 29.62 -19.06
N ARG A 42 10.23 30.53 -18.18
CA ARG A 42 10.23 31.99 -18.37
C ARG A 42 11.41 32.63 -17.62
N HIS A 43 11.74 33.86 -18.00
CA HIS A 43 12.61 34.71 -17.17
C HIS A 43 11.76 35.51 -16.17
N LEU A 44 12.27 35.65 -14.95
CA LEU A 44 11.71 36.51 -13.91
C LEU A 44 12.31 37.92 -14.00
N GLN A 45 11.70 38.88 -13.31
CA GLN A 45 12.15 40.28 -13.31
C GLN A 45 13.57 40.46 -12.73
N ASP A 46 14.01 39.55 -11.85
CA ASP A 46 15.36 39.53 -11.27
C ASP A 46 16.40 38.86 -12.20
N GLY A 47 16.02 38.52 -13.43
CA GLY A 47 16.87 37.87 -14.42
C GLY A 47 17.01 36.36 -14.26
N SER A 48 16.47 35.76 -13.18
CA SER A 48 16.53 34.31 -12.98
C SER A 48 15.60 33.56 -13.94
N LYS A 49 16.00 32.35 -14.35
CA LYS A 49 15.18 31.46 -15.18
C LYS A 49 14.29 30.58 -14.30
N LEU A 50 12.97 30.74 -14.41
CA LEU A 50 11.99 29.85 -13.82
C LEU A 50 11.72 28.69 -14.78
N VAL A 51 11.97 27.47 -14.32
CA VAL A 51 11.58 26.22 -15.00
C VAL A 51 10.52 25.53 -14.14
N VAL A 52 9.37 25.21 -14.74
CA VAL A 52 8.25 24.49 -14.13
C VAL A 52 8.06 23.20 -14.90
N VAL A 53 8.06 22.08 -14.18
CA VAL A 53 7.70 20.77 -14.74
C VAL A 53 6.33 20.40 -14.19
N ASP A 54 5.34 20.31 -15.07
CA ASP A 54 4.04 19.72 -14.75
C ASP A 54 4.15 18.21 -14.88
N THR A 55 3.66 17.50 -13.87
CA THR A 55 3.68 16.04 -13.86
C THR A 55 2.27 15.53 -14.12
N PRO A 56 2.12 14.32 -14.70
CA PRO A 56 0.85 13.60 -14.63
C PRO A 56 0.34 13.51 -13.20
N GLY A 57 -0.92 13.12 -13.00
CA GLY A 57 -1.38 12.72 -11.66
C GLY A 57 -0.51 11.58 -11.16
N ILE A 58 0.52 11.88 -10.36
CA ILE A 58 1.52 10.90 -9.89
C ILE A 58 0.84 9.80 -9.03
N PHE A 59 -0.43 9.94 -8.68
CA PHE A 59 -1.13 9.06 -7.73
C PHE A 59 -2.50 8.63 -8.20
N ASP A 60 -2.74 8.68 -9.52
CA ASP A 60 -3.89 7.96 -10.07
C ASP A 60 -3.62 6.47 -9.83
N THR A 61 -4.23 5.92 -8.78
CA THR A 61 -4.14 4.51 -8.29
C THR A 61 -4.45 3.46 -9.37
N ARG A 62 -4.81 3.91 -10.57
CA ARG A 62 -5.04 3.13 -11.78
C ARG A 62 -3.74 2.62 -12.44
N ASN A 63 -2.59 3.27 -12.20
CA ASN A 63 -1.32 2.89 -12.81
C ASN A 63 -0.43 2.13 -11.81
N ASN A 64 0.33 1.15 -12.31
CA ASN A 64 1.24 0.39 -11.46
C ASN A 64 2.34 1.32 -10.88
N ILE A 65 2.77 1.05 -9.64
CA ILE A 65 3.81 1.82 -8.92
C ILE A 65 5.08 1.99 -9.77
N THR A 66 5.43 0.99 -10.58
CA THR A 66 6.61 0.98 -11.45
C THR A 66 6.55 1.96 -12.62
N GLU A 67 5.39 2.20 -13.24
CA GLU A 67 5.20 3.13 -14.36
C GLU A 67 5.13 4.56 -13.85
N THR A 68 4.40 4.77 -12.75
CA THR A 68 4.39 6.04 -12.02
C THR A 68 5.80 6.46 -11.61
N SER A 69 6.59 5.53 -11.06
CA SER A 69 7.98 5.81 -10.68
C SER A 69 8.84 6.23 -11.87
N LYS A 70 8.70 5.58 -13.04
CA LYS A 70 9.46 5.94 -14.26
C LYS A 70 9.15 7.35 -14.74
N GLU A 71 7.87 7.73 -14.76
CA GLU A 71 7.49 9.06 -15.25
C GLU A 71 7.90 10.16 -14.27
N VAL A 72 7.82 9.91 -12.95
CA VAL A 72 8.36 10.84 -11.95
C VAL A 72 9.87 11.04 -12.12
N VAL A 73 10.62 9.95 -12.33
CA VAL A 73 12.06 10.01 -12.60
C VAL A 73 12.35 10.80 -13.87
N ARG A 74 11.57 10.60 -14.93
CA ARG A 74 11.66 11.38 -16.16
C ARG A 74 11.41 12.87 -15.91
N CYS A 75 10.36 13.22 -15.15
CA CYS A 75 10.06 14.61 -14.79
C CYS A 75 11.23 15.28 -14.07
N ILE A 76 11.98 14.54 -13.25
CA ILE A 76 13.15 15.05 -12.54
C ILE A 76 14.36 15.16 -13.45
N GLY A 77 14.55 14.22 -14.38
CA GLY A 77 15.55 14.34 -15.45
C GLY A 77 15.39 15.64 -16.25
N LEU A 78 14.14 16.05 -16.51
CA LEU A 78 13.84 17.35 -17.14
C LEU A 78 14.25 18.57 -16.30
N SER A 79 14.45 18.38 -14.99
CA SER A 79 14.86 19.42 -14.04
C SER A 79 16.36 19.41 -13.71
N SER A 80 17.19 18.69 -14.49
CA SER A 80 18.64 18.58 -14.28
C SER A 80 19.33 19.92 -13.98
N PRO A 81 20.25 19.99 -13.00
CA PRO A 81 20.81 18.89 -12.19
C PRO A 81 19.86 18.38 -11.09
N GLY A 82 18.69 19.01 -10.93
CA GLY A 82 17.57 18.53 -10.12
C GLY A 82 16.66 19.67 -9.64
N PRO A 83 15.50 19.35 -9.04
CA PRO A 83 14.55 20.37 -8.67
C PRO A 83 14.99 21.14 -7.42
N HIS A 84 14.91 22.46 -7.51
CA HIS A 84 15.09 23.35 -6.36
C HIS A 84 13.95 23.25 -5.33
N ALA A 85 12.74 22.96 -5.82
CA ALA A 85 11.54 22.82 -5.02
C ALA A 85 10.56 21.85 -5.68
N PHE A 86 9.87 21.09 -4.84
CA PHE A 86 8.67 20.33 -5.18
C PHE A 86 7.46 21.13 -4.69
N VAL A 87 6.50 21.38 -5.56
CA VAL A 87 5.26 22.10 -5.21
C VAL A 87 4.16 21.07 -5.11
N PHE A 88 3.76 20.72 -3.87
CA PHE A 88 2.66 19.79 -3.65
C PHE A 88 1.34 20.54 -3.73
N VAL A 89 0.61 20.29 -4.81
CA VAL A 89 -0.62 20.99 -5.17
C VAL A 89 -1.81 20.26 -4.56
N LEU A 90 -2.54 20.96 -3.70
CA LEU A 90 -3.77 20.52 -3.08
C LEU A 90 -4.91 21.41 -3.57
N LYS A 91 -6.10 20.85 -3.74
CA LYS A 91 -7.31 21.66 -3.93
C LYS A 91 -7.94 21.92 -2.57
N ILE A 92 -8.43 23.13 -2.34
CA ILE A 92 -9.17 23.46 -1.11
C ILE A 92 -10.36 22.52 -0.95
N GLY A 93 -10.49 21.96 0.25
CA GLY A 93 -11.47 20.94 0.57
C GLY A 93 -10.89 19.86 1.48
N ARG A 94 -11.37 18.63 1.32
CA ARG A 94 -10.92 17.50 2.15
C ARG A 94 -9.56 16.99 1.70
N PHE A 95 -8.68 16.79 2.67
CA PHE A 95 -7.45 16.01 2.51
C PHE A 95 -7.76 14.53 2.70
N THR A 96 -7.46 13.73 1.70
CA THR A 96 -7.84 12.32 1.55
C THR A 96 -6.62 11.40 1.53
N GLN A 97 -6.88 10.09 1.57
CA GLN A 97 -5.83 9.08 1.52
C GLN A 97 -4.97 9.20 0.25
N GLU A 98 -5.56 9.57 -0.90
CA GLU A 98 -4.84 9.76 -2.16
C GLU A 98 -3.76 10.86 -2.05
N GLU A 99 -4.05 11.93 -1.32
CA GLU A 99 -3.07 13.00 -1.06
C GLU A 99 -2.00 12.58 -0.03
N MET A 100 -2.33 11.68 0.89
CA MET A 100 -1.34 11.09 1.80
C MET A 100 -0.41 10.12 1.09
N ASP A 101 -0.97 9.26 0.24
CA ASP A 101 -0.19 8.35 -0.61
C ASP A 101 0.71 9.16 -1.54
N THR A 102 0.23 10.34 -1.97
CA THR A 102 1.02 11.31 -2.74
C THR A 102 2.34 11.66 -2.08
N ILE A 103 2.27 12.19 -0.87
CA ILE A 103 3.49 12.58 -0.18
C ILE A 103 4.34 11.36 0.20
N GLN A 104 3.71 10.22 0.48
CA GLN A 104 4.43 9.01 0.85
C GLN A 104 5.27 8.47 -0.31
N HIS A 105 4.75 8.33 -1.54
CA HIS A 105 5.63 7.87 -2.62
C HIS A 105 6.70 8.90 -2.98
N LEU A 106 6.46 10.20 -2.77
CA LEU A 106 7.53 11.19 -2.92
C LEU A 106 8.67 10.89 -1.93
N LYS A 107 8.36 10.58 -0.67
CA LYS A 107 9.38 10.16 0.31
C LYS A 107 10.01 8.81 -0.02
N ASP A 108 9.25 7.85 -0.54
CA ASP A 108 9.78 6.54 -0.89
C ASP A 108 10.78 6.64 -2.05
N LEU A 109 10.48 7.49 -3.04
CA LEU A 109 11.33 7.72 -4.21
C LEU A 109 12.52 8.65 -3.95
N PHE A 110 12.36 9.65 -3.06
CA PHE A 110 13.33 10.73 -2.87
C PHE A 110 13.91 10.81 -1.44
N GLY A 111 13.56 9.84 -0.61
CA GLY A 111 13.90 9.82 0.80
C GLY A 111 13.12 10.85 1.60
N ASP A 112 13.08 10.65 2.92
CA ASP A 112 12.35 11.54 3.84
C ASP A 112 12.84 13.00 3.78
N ALA A 113 14.10 13.21 3.38
CA ALA A 113 14.68 14.55 3.24
C ALA A 113 14.01 15.39 2.13
N VAL A 114 13.27 14.78 1.20
CA VAL A 114 12.57 15.50 0.12
C VAL A 114 11.62 16.56 0.65
N VAL A 115 11.01 16.34 1.83
CA VAL A 115 10.09 17.30 2.45
C VAL A 115 10.77 18.65 2.76
N ASN A 116 12.10 18.69 2.86
CA ASN A 116 12.86 19.94 2.99
C ASN A 116 12.79 20.82 1.75
N HIS A 117 12.45 20.26 0.59
CA HIS A 117 12.26 20.95 -0.68
C HIS A 117 10.77 21.12 -1.05
N VAL A 118 9.84 20.64 -0.22
CA VAL A 118 8.40 20.68 -0.51
C VAL A 118 7.78 22.00 -0.02
N ILE A 119 6.95 22.59 -0.89
CA ILE A 119 6.05 23.71 -0.59
C ILE A 119 4.62 23.22 -0.88
N VAL A 120 3.71 23.42 0.07
CA VAL A 120 2.29 23.06 -0.12
C VAL A 120 1.56 24.25 -0.73
N VAL A 121 0.87 24.05 -1.86
CA VAL A 121 0.11 25.10 -2.54
C VAL A 121 -1.34 24.67 -2.70
N PHE A 122 -2.25 25.45 -2.12
CA PHE A 122 -3.69 25.24 -2.21
C PHE A 122 -4.28 25.98 -3.40
N THR A 123 -5.00 25.28 -4.26
CA THR A 123 -5.76 25.86 -5.38
C THR A 123 -7.23 25.97 -5.04
N GLY A 124 -7.92 26.93 -5.67
CA GLY A 124 -9.36 27.14 -5.44
C GLY A 124 -9.64 28.06 -4.26
N GLU A 125 -8.75 29.01 -4.01
CA GLU A 125 -8.85 30.03 -2.96
C GLU A 125 -10.12 30.88 -3.04
N ASP A 126 -10.75 30.97 -4.22
CA ASP A 126 -12.09 31.55 -4.38
C ASP A 126 -13.14 30.95 -3.45
N SER A 127 -12.97 29.67 -3.05
CA SER A 127 -13.87 29.01 -2.10
C SER A 127 -13.71 29.57 -0.68
N LEU A 128 -12.48 29.95 -0.28
CA LEU A 128 -12.23 30.56 1.03
C LEU A 128 -12.74 32.00 1.09
N ASP A 129 -12.52 32.77 0.02
CA ASP A 129 -13.03 34.13 -0.10
C ASP A 129 -14.55 34.17 0.04
N TYR A 130 -15.25 33.23 -0.60
CA TYR A 130 -16.70 33.09 -0.52
C TYR A 130 -17.19 32.79 0.90
N GLU A 131 -16.44 31.99 1.65
CA GLU A 131 -16.75 31.61 3.04
C GLU A 131 -16.25 32.64 4.07
N GLY A 132 -15.53 33.68 3.64
CA GLY A 132 -14.90 34.66 4.54
C GLY A 132 -13.81 34.04 5.42
N SER A 133 -13.15 32.99 4.94
CA SER A 133 -12.14 32.21 5.65
C SER A 133 -10.74 32.45 5.09
N THR A 134 -9.70 32.14 5.86
CA THR A 134 -8.30 32.22 5.44
C THR A 134 -7.70 30.83 5.26
N ILE A 135 -6.59 30.74 4.52
CA ILE A 135 -5.88 29.46 4.38
C ILE A 135 -5.39 28.93 5.74
N HIS A 136 -5.01 29.80 6.66
CA HIS A 136 -4.63 29.43 8.02
C HIS A 136 -5.79 28.79 8.79
N GLN A 137 -6.97 29.40 8.75
CA GLN A 137 -8.18 28.83 9.37
C GLN A 137 -8.56 27.50 8.71
N HIS A 138 -8.43 27.37 7.39
CA HIS A 138 -8.66 26.09 6.71
C HIS A 138 -7.74 24.99 7.24
N ILE A 139 -6.44 25.28 7.40
CA ILE A 139 -5.44 24.33 7.92
C ILE A 139 -5.71 23.98 9.39
N GLU A 140 -6.00 24.97 10.23
CA GLU A 140 -6.28 24.76 11.66
C GLU A 140 -7.52 23.87 11.89
N ASN A 141 -8.48 23.92 10.98
CA ASN A 141 -9.69 23.09 11.01
C ASN A 141 -9.59 21.82 10.13
N SER A 142 -8.40 21.50 9.62
CA SER A 142 -8.15 20.31 8.80
C SER A 142 -7.73 19.09 9.63
N SER A 143 -7.55 17.95 8.97
CA SER A 143 -7.11 16.72 9.63
C SER A 143 -5.68 16.82 10.18
N GLU A 144 -5.41 16.06 11.25
CA GLU A 144 -4.08 15.99 11.85
C GLU A 144 -2.99 15.59 10.85
N GLN A 145 -3.33 14.76 9.85
CA GLN A 145 -2.38 14.37 8.81
C GLN A 145 -1.92 15.56 7.96
N LEU A 146 -2.84 16.47 7.58
CA LEU A 146 -2.49 17.66 6.80
C LEU A 146 -1.66 18.64 7.65
N ILE A 147 -2.03 18.84 8.91
CA ILE A 147 -1.28 19.70 9.84
C ILE A 147 0.15 19.16 10.02
N SER A 148 0.29 17.85 10.22
CA SER A 148 1.59 17.17 10.34
C SER A 148 2.43 17.32 9.07
N LEU A 149 1.82 17.19 7.89
CA LEU A 149 2.50 17.40 6.62
C LEU A 149 3.05 18.83 6.49
N ILE A 150 2.23 19.84 6.80
CA ILE A 150 2.65 21.24 6.73
C ILE A 150 3.78 21.52 7.72
N HIS A 151 3.72 20.93 8.92
CA HIS A 151 4.80 21.01 9.89
C HIS A 151 6.12 20.36 9.38
N GLN A 152 6.04 19.18 8.76
CA GLN A 152 7.19 18.54 8.11
C GLN A 152 7.77 19.40 6.98
N CYS A 153 6.91 20.14 6.28
CA CYS A 153 7.29 21.13 5.27
C CYS A 153 7.70 22.49 5.88
N LYS A 154 7.97 22.57 7.19
CA LYS A 154 8.41 23.76 7.93
C LYS A 154 7.47 24.96 7.76
N GLY A 155 6.17 24.70 7.65
CA GLY A 155 5.14 25.74 7.48
C GLY A 155 5.12 26.41 6.11
N ARG A 156 5.81 25.87 5.10
CA ARG A 156 5.81 26.43 3.74
C ARG A 156 4.49 26.14 3.04
N VAL A 157 3.57 27.10 3.16
CA VAL A 157 2.24 27.02 2.57
C VAL A 157 1.86 28.31 1.84
N ALA A 158 1.17 28.17 0.73
CA ALA A 158 0.53 29.28 0.02
C ALA A 158 -0.82 28.81 -0.57
N SER A 159 -1.66 29.77 -0.93
CA SER A 159 -2.88 29.56 -1.69
C SER A 159 -2.82 30.35 -3.00
N ILE A 160 -3.62 29.92 -3.98
CA ILE A 160 -3.79 30.65 -5.24
C ILE A 160 -5.22 30.52 -5.76
N ASN A 161 -5.76 31.63 -6.25
CA ASN A 161 -6.94 31.64 -7.08
C ASN A 161 -6.55 31.72 -8.57
N ASN A 162 -6.45 30.56 -9.23
CA ASN A 162 -6.12 30.46 -10.66
C ASN A 162 -7.14 31.13 -11.61
N ARG A 163 -8.29 31.60 -11.10
CA ARG A 163 -9.33 32.31 -11.87
C ARG A 163 -9.39 33.81 -11.54
N ALA A 164 -8.53 34.29 -10.65
CA ALA A 164 -8.53 35.67 -10.23
C ALA A 164 -8.19 36.64 -11.37
N GLN A 165 -8.53 37.91 -11.17
CA GLN A 165 -8.02 38.98 -12.01
C GLN A 165 -6.49 39.01 -11.95
N SER A 166 -5.87 39.50 -13.03
CA SER A 166 -4.41 39.45 -13.20
C SER A 166 -3.63 40.05 -12.02
N ILE A 167 -4.15 41.08 -11.34
CA ILE A 167 -3.43 41.70 -10.23
C ILE A 167 -3.34 40.79 -8.99
N ASN A 168 -4.46 40.17 -8.59
CA ASN A 168 -4.50 39.25 -7.45
C ASN A 168 -3.70 37.98 -7.76
N LEU A 169 -3.83 37.47 -8.99
CA LEU A 169 -3.05 36.32 -9.44
C LEU A 169 -1.54 36.57 -9.33
N GLN A 170 -1.07 37.77 -9.67
CA GLN A 170 0.35 38.12 -9.57
C GLN A 170 0.81 38.23 -8.10
N VAL A 171 -0.07 38.61 -7.17
CA VAL A 171 0.22 38.60 -5.73
C VAL A 171 0.44 37.15 -5.24
N ASP A 172 -0.47 36.24 -5.60
CA ASP A 172 -0.37 34.82 -5.22
C ASP A 172 0.89 34.18 -5.81
N VAL A 173 1.15 34.42 -7.10
CA VAL A 173 2.36 33.94 -7.79
C VAL A 173 3.62 34.49 -7.13
N ALA A 174 3.65 35.78 -6.76
CA ALA A 174 4.79 36.37 -6.07
C ALA A 174 5.03 35.74 -4.69
N ALA A 175 3.96 35.42 -3.95
CA ALA A 175 4.05 34.73 -2.66
C ALA A 175 4.64 33.32 -2.80
N ILE A 176 4.19 32.55 -3.80
CA ILE A 176 4.74 31.21 -4.10
C ILE A 176 6.22 31.31 -4.48
N LEU A 177 6.59 32.22 -5.38
CA LEU A 177 7.99 32.40 -5.79
C LEU A 177 8.88 32.86 -4.63
N LYS A 178 8.35 33.64 -3.68
CA LYS A 178 9.05 33.99 -2.44
C LYS A 178 9.32 32.75 -1.58
N LEU A 179 8.35 31.86 -1.40
CA LEU A 179 8.56 30.59 -0.68
C LEU A 179 9.59 29.70 -1.37
N VAL A 180 9.62 29.69 -2.71
CA VAL A 180 10.63 28.95 -3.48
C VAL A 180 12.02 29.49 -3.21
N ARG A 181 12.22 30.82 -3.25
CA ARG A 181 13.51 31.44 -2.92
C ARG A 181 13.93 31.12 -1.48
N GLN A 182 13.03 31.24 -0.51
CA GLN A 182 13.30 30.86 0.88
C GLN A 182 13.68 29.39 1.03
N THR A 183 13.03 28.50 0.27
CA THR A 183 13.35 27.07 0.25
C THR A 183 14.73 26.81 -0.33
N ILE A 184 15.13 27.53 -1.38
CA ILE A 184 16.47 27.46 -1.94
C ILE A 184 17.50 27.93 -0.91
N ASP A 185 17.29 29.09 -0.29
CA ASP A 185 18.25 29.66 0.65
C ASP A 185 18.40 28.82 1.92
N THR A 186 17.30 28.28 2.45
CA THR A 186 17.31 27.39 3.64
C THR A 186 17.94 26.01 3.36
N ASN A 187 18.02 25.60 2.10
CA ASN A 187 18.74 24.38 1.69
C ASN A 187 20.15 24.71 1.16
N ASN A 188 20.77 25.83 1.58
CA ASN A 188 22.11 26.26 1.16
C ASN A 188 22.28 26.36 -0.36
N ARG A 189 21.20 26.73 -1.06
CA ARG A 189 21.10 26.78 -2.52
C ARG A 189 21.34 25.45 -3.22
N ALA A 190 21.33 24.34 -2.48
CA ALA A 190 21.36 23.01 -3.05
C ALA A 190 20.00 22.69 -3.69
N HIS A 191 20.05 22.11 -4.88
CA HIS A 191 18.91 21.43 -5.49
C HIS A 191 18.88 19.98 -4.99
N TYR A 192 17.72 19.34 -5.11
CA TYR A 192 17.64 17.90 -4.86
C TYR A 192 18.47 17.16 -5.92
N THR A 193 19.47 16.37 -5.53
CA THR A 193 20.47 15.83 -6.47
C THR A 193 20.13 14.42 -6.97
N GLU A 194 20.73 14.04 -8.11
CA GLU A 194 20.69 12.67 -8.62
C GLU A 194 21.29 11.66 -7.61
N GLU A 195 22.31 12.04 -6.84
CA GLU A 195 22.86 11.17 -5.79
C GLU A 195 21.84 10.92 -4.67
N MET A 196 21.09 11.94 -4.25
CA MET A 196 20.01 11.78 -3.27
C MET A 196 18.92 10.87 -3.82
N PHE A 197 18.57 11.02 -5.11
CA PHE A 197 17.66 10.10 -5.80
C PHE A 197 18.17 8.67 -5.80
N ASN A 198 19.41 8.43 -6.24
CA ASN A 198 19.97 7.09 -6.35
C ASN A 198 20.03 6.39 -4.98
N LYS A 199 20.44 7.11 -3.92
CA LYS A 199 20.41 6.58 -2.55
C LYS A 199 19.00 6.22 -2.09
N ALA A 200 18.01 7.08 -2.35
CA ALA A 200 16.63 6.81 -1.99
C ALA A 200 16.07 5.60 -2.76
N ASN A 201 16.34 5.53 -4.07
CA ASN A 201 15.93 4.43 -4.93
C ASN A 201 16.58 3.10 -4.50
N GLU A 202 17.89 3.08 -4.19
CA GLU A 202 18.56 1.90 -3.66
C GLU A 202 17.93 1.40 -2.35
N ALA A 203 17.64 2.32 -1.42
CA ALA A 203 16.97 1.99 -0.17
C ALA A 203 15.55 1.45 -0.39
N MET A 204 14.79 2.04 -1.32
CA MET A 204 13.46 1.57 -1.70
C MET A 204 13.53 0.16 -2.32
N GLN A 205 14.44 -0.07 -3.28
CA GLN A 205 14.64 -1.38 -3.90
C GLN A 205 15.11 -2.44 -2.89
N SER A 206 15.89 -2.05 -1.88
CA SER A 206 16.26 -2.94 -0.78
C SER A 206 15.05 -3.34 0.06
N LYS A 207 14.16 -2.39 0.40
CA LYS A 207 12.92 -2.67 1.14
C LYS A 207 11.98 -3.58 0.35
N ILE A 208 11.81 -3.33 -0.95
CA ILE A 208 10.99 -4.18 -1.83
C ILE A 208 11.53 -5.61 -1.84
N ARG A 209 12.84 -5.79 -2.04
CA ARG A 209 13.47 -7.12 -2.00
C ARG A 209 13.28 -7.82 -0.66
N GLN A 210 13.42 -7.09 0.46
CA GLN A 210 13.16 -7.65 1.79
C GLN A 210 11.71 -8.10 1.97
N GLN A 211 10.74 -7.30 1.53
CA GLN A 211 9.32 -7.66 1.59
C GLN A 211 8.99 -8.87 0.70
N GLU A 212 9.58 -8.95 -0.49
CA GLU A 212 9.43 -10.11 -1.37
C GLU A 212 10.03 -11.38 -0.75
N GLU A 213 11.20 -11.28 -0.12
CA GLU A 213 11.83 -12.39 0.60
C GLU A 213 11.01 -12.82 1.82
N GLU A 214 10.49 -11.88 2.61
CA GLU A 214 9.62 -12.15 3.76
C GLU A 214 8.31 -12.82 3.33
N LYS A 215 7.69 -12.31 2.26
CA LYS A 215 6.49 -12.90 1.68
C LYS A 215 6.75 -14.31 1.18
N MET A 216 7.86 -14.53 0.47
CA MET A 216 8.26 -15.86 0.00
C MET A 216 8.51 -16.83 1.15
N LYS A 217 9.17 -16.37 2.23
CA LYS A 217 9.36 -17.19 3.45
C LYS A 217 8.03 -17.52 4.13
N ALA A 218 7.11 -16.56 4.22
CA ALA A 218 5.79 -16.78 4.78
C ALA A 218 4.98 -17.79 3.96
N GLU A 219 5.00 -17.68 2.63
CA GLU A 219 4.36 -18.64 1.72
C GLU A 219 4.96 -20.04 1.84
N GLN A 220 6.30 -20.16 1.93
CA GLN A 220 6.96 -21.45 2.16
C GLN A 220 6.61 -22.07 3.51
N GLU A 221 6.48 -21.26 4.56
CA GLU A 221 6.08 -21.73 5.90
C GLU A 221 4.62 -22.22 5.91
N ILE A 222 3.71 -21.53 5.21
CA ILE A 222 2.32 -21.97 5.04
C ILE A 222 2.30 -23.33 4.34
N LEU A 223 3.02 -23.47 3.22
CA LEU A 223 3.08 -24.73 2.47
C LEU A 223 3.63 -25.89 3.32
N ARG A 224 4.69 -25.65 4.12
CA ARG A 224 5.25 -26.67 5.03
C ARG A 224 4.24 -27.10 6.09
N ARG A 225 3.47 -26.17 6.63
CA ARG A 225 2.42 -26.47 7.62
C ARG A 225 1.29 -27.30 7.01
N GLU A 226 0.87 -26.97 5.79
CA GLU A 226 -0.15 -27.74 5.06
C GLU A 226 0.33 -29.18 4.82
N GLN A 227 1.57 -29.36 4.35
CA GLN A 227 2.17 -30.69 4.17
C GLN A 227 2.23 -31.50 5.47
N ALA A 228 2.68 -30.87 6.56
CA ALA A 228 2.74 -31.54 7.87
C ALA A 228 1.36 -31.93 8.42
N LEU A 229 0.33 -31.12 8.15
CA LEU A 229 -1.05 -31.46 8.52
C LEU A 229 -1.59 -32.62 7.67
N GLU A 230 -1.26 -32.66 6.38
CA GLU A 230 -1.64 -33.75 5.49
C GLU A 230 -0.98 -35.09 5.90
N GLU A 231 0.31 -35.06 6.25
CA GLU A 231 1.02 -36.24 6.76
C GLU A 231 0.41 -36.74 8.08
N ARG A 232 0.15 -35.84 9.03
CA ARG A 232 -0.53 -36.20 10.29
C ARG A 232 -1.92 -36.77 10.06
N ALA A 233 -2.69 -36.24 9.11
CA ALA A 233 -4.00 -36.77 8.77
C ALA A 233 -3.91 -38.23 8.26
N LYS A 234 -2.92 -38.52 7.40
CA LYS A 234 -2.64 -39.89 6.91
C LYS A 234 -2.24 -40.83 8.05
N GLU A 235 -1.43 -40.37 9.00
CA GLU A 235 -1.06 -41.16 10.18
C GLU A 235 -2.26 -41.51 11.06
N ILE A 236 -3.10 -40.52 11.37
CA ILE A 236 -4.34 -40.72 12.14
C ILE A 236 -5.28 -41.69 11.43
N GLU A 237 -5.42 -41.58 10.11
CA GLU A 237 -6.26 -42.47 9.32
C GLU A 237 -5.74 -43.93 9.36
N ALA A 238 -4.42 -44.12 9.25
CA ALA A 238 -3.80 -45.43 9.35
C ALA A 238 -3.94 -46.06 10.75
N GLU A 239 -3.81 -45.27 11.82
CA GLU A 239 -4.06 -45.75 13.19
C GLU A 239 -5.52 -46.12 13.42
N MET A 240 -6.45 -45.30 12.93
CA MET A 240 -7.89 -45.57 12.98
C MET A 240 -8.24 -46.87 12.24
N GLU A 241 -7.59 -47.17 11.12
CA GLU A 241 -7.80 -48.40 10.38
C GLU A 241 -7.25 -49.64 11.10
N LYS A 242 -6.05 -49.55 11.69
CA LYS A 242 -5.50 -50.60 12.56
C LYS A 242 -6.41 -50.87 13.76
N GLY A 243 -6.92 -49.82 14.41
CA GLY A 243 -7.90 -49.94 15.50
C GLY A 243 -9.15 -50.71 15.08
N ARG A 244 -9.73 -50.36 13.92
CA ARG A 244 -10.88 -51.06 13.33
C ARG A 244 -10.59 -52.51 12.95
N GLN A 245 -9.36 -52.86 12.56
CA GLN A 245 -8.97 -54.25 12.31
C GLN A 245 -8.86 -55.05 13.61
N LEU A 246 -8.21 -54.47 14.63
CA LEU A 246 -8.03 -55.11 15.92
C LEU A 246 -9.37 -55.36 16.64
N GLU A 247 -10.33 -54.42 16.54
CA GLU A 247 -11.68 -54.62 17.06
C GLU A 247 -12.38 -55.81 16.39
N ARG A 248 -12.30 -55.90 15.05
CA ARG A 248 -12.86 -57.04 14.29
C ARG A 248 -12.23 -58.37 14.69
N GLU A 249 -10.91 -58.42 14.87
CA GLU A 249 -10.21 -59.63 15.33
C GLU A 249 -10.60 -60.03 16.76
N ASN A 250 -10.71 -59.06 17.66
CA ASN A 250 -11.13 -59.30 19.03
C ASN A 250 -12.57 -59.81 19.11
N GLU A 251 -13.45 -59.30 18.25
CA GLU A 251 -14.83 -59.78 18.15
C GLU A 251 -14.91 -61.21 17.63
N LEU A 252 -14.16 -61.55 16.57
CA LEU A 252 -14.03 -62.92 16.07
C LEU A 252 -13.50 -63.88 17.15
N ARG A 253 -12.43 -63.50 17.86
CA ARG A 253 -11.90 -64.29 18.99
C ARG A 253 -12.94 -64.50 20.09
N ARG A 254 -13.73 -63.48 20.43
CA ARG A 254 -14.81 -63.62 21.42
C ARG A 254 -15.87 -64.62 20.95
N GLN A 255 -16.27 -64.56 19.69
CA GLN A 255 -17.21 -65.51 19.10
C GLN A 255 -16.66 -66.95 19.11
N GLU A 256 -15.39 -67.16 18.77
CA GLU A 256 -14.74 -68.47 18.82
C GLU A 256 -14.69 -69.04 20.24
N ILE A 257 -14.35 -68.21 21.24
CA ILE A 257 -14.34 -68.62 22.65
C ILE A 257 -15.75 -69.01 23.10
N GLU A 258 -16.77 -68.22 22.74
CA GLU A 258 -18.15 -68.57 23.04
C GLU A 258 -18.56 -69.90 22.38
N GLN A 259 -18.21 -70.10 21.11
CA GLN A 259 -18.53 -71.32 20.39
C GLN A 259 -17.87 -72.54 21.04
N ARG A 260 -16.57 -72.47 21.38
CA ARG A 260 -15.87 -73.54 22.09
C ARG A 260 -16.51 -73.85 23.44
N LYS A 261 -16.93 -72.83 24.21
CA LYS A 261 -17.67 -73.02 25.47
C LYS A 261 -18.99 -73.76 25.24
N ARG A 262 -19.75 -73.41 24.19
CA ARG A 262 -21.01 -74.09 23.83
C ARG A 262 -20.77 -75.54 23.43
N GLU A 263 -19.74 -75.81 22.63
CA GLU A 263 -19.36 -77.17 22.21
C GLU A 263 -18.93 -78.04 23.39
N GLN A 264 -18.10 -77.52 24.29
CA GLN A 264 -17.71 -78.21 25.53
C GLN A 264 -18.92 -78.52 26.41
N ALA A 265 -19.82 -77.54 26.63
CA ALA A 265 -21.05 -77.76 27.39
C ALA A 265 -21.93 -78.85 26.75
N ALA A 266 -22.07 -78.84 25.42
CA ALA A 266 -22.81 -79.87 24.68
C ALA A 266 -22.15 -81.26 24.78
N HIS A 267 -20.82 -81.32 24.78
CA HIS A 267 -20.08 -82.57 24.99
C HIS A 267 -20.33 -83.14 26.40
N VAL A 268 -20.18 -82.31 27.44
CA VAL A 268 -20.46 -82.69 28.83
C VAL A 268 -21.91 -83.14 29.01
N HIS A 269 -22.87 -82.45 28.40
CA HIS A 269 -24.28 -82.82 28.46
C HIS A 269 -24.55 -84.17 27.77
N ARG A 270 -23.93 -84.44 26.61
CA ARG A 270 -24.02 -85.73 25.91
C ARG A 270 -23.41 -86.87 26.73
N HIS A 271 -22.26 -86.63 27.37
CA HIS A 271 -21.63 -87.60 28.26
C HIS A 271 -22.52 -87.93 29.46
N HIS A 272 -23.09 -86.93 30.14
CA HIS A 272 -24.05 -87.12 31.22
C HIS A 272 -25.30 -87.90 30.78
N ARG A 273 -25.86 -87.59 29.59
CA ARG A 273 -27.00 -88.34 29.03
C ARG A 273 -26.66 -89.81 28.76
N ARG A 274 -25.49 -90.10 28.19
CA ARG A 274 -25.03 -91.48 27.98
C ARG A 274 -24.87 -92.22 29.30
N HIS A 275 -24.24 -91.61 30.30
CA HIS A 275 -24.09 -92.20 31.63
C HIS A 275 -25.44 -92.49 32.32
N ARG A 276 -26.41 -91.57 32.18
CA ARG A 276 -27.78 -91.79 32.69
C ARG A 276 -28.48 -92.95 31.98
N ARG A 277 -28.38 -93.04 30.65
CA ARG A 277 -28.96 -94.16 29.88
C ARG A 277 -28.32 -95.50 30.24
N HIS A 278 -27.00 -95.54 30.40
CA HIS A 278 -26.27 -96.74 30.82
C HIS A 278 -26.69 -97.19 32.24
N ARG A 279 -26.82 -96.24 33.18
CA ARG A 279 -27.34 -96.53 34.53
C ARG A 279 -28.78 -97.05 34.50
N GLN A 280 -29.65 -96.54 33.62
CA GLN A 280 -31.02 -97.04 33.48
C GLN A 280 -31.07 -98.44 32.88
N GLN A 281 -30.18 -98.78 31.95
CA GLN A 281 -30.06 -100.14 31.39
C GLN A 281 -29.54 -101.16 32.41
N CYS A 282 -28.59 -100.80 33.28
CA CYS A 282 -28.10 -101.68 34.34
C CYS A 282 -29.10 -101.93 35.48
N VAL A 283 -30.20 -101.17 35.58
CA VAL A 283 -31.26 -101.35 36.59
C VAL A 283 -32.40 -102.25 36.07
N LEU A 284 -32.38 -102.61 34.78
CA LEU A 284 -33.41 -103.43 34.12
C LEU A 284 -32.91 -104.84 33.73
N GLN A 285 -31.75 -105.27 34.21
CA GLN A 285 -31.23 -106.65 34.17
C GLN A 285 -31.09 -107.17 35.60
#